data_AF-B7PIS3-F1
#
_entry.id   AF-B7PIS3-F1
#
_cell.length_a   1.000
_cell.length_b   1.000
_cell.length_c   1.000
_cell.angle_alpha   90.00
_cell.angle_beta   90.00
_cell.angle_gamma   90.00
#
_symmetry.space_group_name_H-M   'P 1'
#
loop_
_entity.id
_entity.type
_entity.pdbx_description
1 polymer ?
#
loop_
_entity_poly.entity_id
_entity_poly.type
_entity_poly.pdbx_seq_one_letter_code
_entity_poly.pdbx_strand_id
1 'polypeptide(L)'
;MKPERKSTWLATNGDIGYYDENGQIYIVERLKQMIKCMGNVVTPAELEDILTSHEAVLEAVVVGIPSLKYGEAPTACVVVRESKKEALQSLERELKELIAGRI
;
A
#
# COMPACT_ATOMS: atom_id res chain seq x y z
N MET A 1 -7.10 36.75 13.32
CA MET A 1 -8.38 36.06 13.12
C MET A 1 -8.30 35.32 11.78
N LYS A 2 -8.23 33.98 11.77
CA LYS A 2 -8.11 33.21 10.52
C LYS A 2 -9.48 33.16 9.82
N PRO A 3 -9.56 33.27 8.49
CA PRO A 3 -10.85 33.24 7.80
C PRO A 3 -11.46 31.83 7.86
N GLU A 4 -12.75 31.77 8.13
CA GLU A 4 -13.57 30.56 8.10
C GLU A 4 -13.59 29.98 6.68
N ARG A 5 -13.20 28.71 6.52
CA ARG A 5 -13.42 27.98 5.27
C ARG A 5 -14.88 27.55 5.19
N LYS A 6 -15.72 28.35 4.51
CA LYS A 6 -17.00 27.87 3.99
C LYS A 6 -16.77 27.12 2.69
N SER A 7 -16.68 25.81 2.77
CA SER A 7 -16.82 24.92 1.61
C SER A 7 -17.71 23.77 2.05
N THR A 8 -18.90 23.63 1.46
CA THR A 8 -19.79 22.47 1.62
C THR A 8 -19.23 21.20 0.95
N TRP A 9 -18.05 21.30 0.36
CA TRP A 9 -17.28 20.19 -0.21
C TRP A 9 -16.23 19.70 0.79
N LEU A 10 -16.39 18.45 1.23
CA LEU A 10 -15.30 17.69 1.82
C LEU A 10 -14.36 17.27 0.70
N ALA A 11 -13.22 17.97 0.57
CA ALA A 11 -12.20 17.57 -0.39
C ALA A 11 -11.74 16.13 -0.06
N THR A 12 -11.97 15.19 -0.98
CA THR A 12 -11.38 13.84 -0.99
C THR A 12 -9.90 13.94 -1.36
N ASN A 13 -9.13 14.71 -0.57
CA ASN A 13 -7.73 15.05 -0.83
C ASN A 13 -6.87 13.79 -0.77
N GLY A 14 -6.81 13.07 -1.88
CA GLY A 14 -6.24 11.74 -1.94
C GLY A 14 -6.97 10.81 -2.89
N ASP A 15 -8.30 10.83 -3.02
CA ASP A 15 -8.97 9.80 -3.82
C ASP A 15 -8.86 10.10 -5.33
N ILE A 16 -8.24 9.20 -6.09
CA ILE A 16 -8.23 9.17 -7.55
C ILE A 16 -9.31 8.20 -8.00
N GLY A 17 -10.15 8.64 -8.91
CA GLY A 17 -11.18 7.82 -9.50
C GLY A 17 -11.66 8.36 -10.83
N TYR A 18 -12.41 7.55 -11.56
CA TYR A 18 -13.12 7.96 -12.77
C TYR A 18 -14.58 7.53 -12.67
N TYR A 19 -15.43 8.09 -13.53
CA TYR A 19 -16.81 7.66 -13.66
C TYR A 19 -17.07 7.24 -15.10
N ASP A 20 -17.96 6.28 -15.31
CA ASP A 20 -18.38 5.83 -16.64
C ASP A 20 -19.62 6.57 -17.16
N GLU A 21 -20.02 6.26 -18.39
CA GLU A 21 -21.20 6.84 -19.04
C GLU A 21 -22.53 6.49 -18.34
N ASN A 22 -22.52 5.45 -17.50
CA ASN A 22 -23.67 5.04 -16.69
C ASN A 22 -23.70 5.74 -15.32
N GLY A 23 -22.73 6.63 -15.05
CA GLY A 23 -22.61 7.35 -13.78
C GLY A 23 -22.07 6.49 -12.64
N GLN A 24 -21.46 5.33 -12.93
CA GLN A 24 -20.81 4.51 -11.90
C GLN A 24 -19.42 5.10 -11.58
N ILE A 25 -19.10 5.20 -10.28
CA ILE A 25 -17.82 5.76 -9.80
C ILE A 25 -16.86 4.61 -9.47
N TYR A 26 -15.65 4.68 -10.00
CA TYR A 26 -14.57 3.73 -9.76
C TYR A 26 -13.44 4.44 -9.01
N ILE A 27 -13.06 3.91 -7.85
CA ILE A 27 -11.90 4.39 -7.09
C ILE A 27 -10.67 3.61 -7.56
N VAL A 28 -9.67 4.33 -8.05
CA VAL A 28 -8.42 3.78 -8.60
C VAL A 28 -7.37 3.71 -7.50
N GLU A 29 -7.14 4.81 -6.79
CA GLU A 29 -6.04 4.90 -5.84
C GLU A 29 -6.26 6.02 -4.81
N ARG A 30 -5.47 6.01 -3.72
CA ARG A 30 -5.32 7.15 -2.83
C ARG A 30 -3.93 7.81 -2.95
N LEU A 31 -3.89 9.01 -3.52
CA LEU A 31 -2.77 9.96 -3.66
C LEU A 31 -1.93 10.20 -2.38
N LYS A 32 -2.40 9.81 -1.19
CA LYS A 32 -1.72 10.05 0.09
C LYS A 32 -1.68 8.83 1.02
N GLN A 33 -1.48 7.63 0.50
CA GLN A 33 -1.12 6.48 1.32
C GLN A 33 0.40 6.54 1.58
N MET A 34 0.85 7.24 2.61
CA MET A 34 2.28 7.27 2.98
C MET A 34 2.46 6.67 4.37
N ILE A 35 3.34 5.68 4.48
CA ILE A 35 3.65 5.01 5.74
C ILE A 35 4.83 5.72 6.39
N LYS A 36 4.67 6.18 7.63
CA LYS A 36 5.73 6.86 8.39
C LYS A 36 6.48 5.87 9.26
N CYS A 37 7.49 5.23 8.68
CA CYS A 37 8.32 4.25 9.36
C CYS A 37 9.65 4.88 9.80
N MET A 38 9.92 4.93 11.12
CA MET A 38 11.18 5.44 11.69
C MET A 38 11.55 6.87 11.26
N GLY A 39 10.55 7.72 11.01
CA GLY A 39 10.77 9.09 10.50
C GLY A 39 11.02 9.16 8.98
N ASN A 40 11.06 8.02 8.30
CA ASN A 40 11.09 7.94 6.84
C ASN A 40 9.67 7.80 6.28
N VAL A 41 9.51 8.31 5.08
CA VAL A 41 8.28 8.19 4.30
C VAL A 41 8.44 7.02 3.36
N VAL A 42 7.59 6.00 3.52
CA VAL A 42 7.57 4.80 2.69
C VAL A 42 6.29 4.81 1.86
N THR A 43 6.43 4.61 0.55
CA THR A 43 5.31 4.53 -0.39
C THR A 43 4.87 3.07 -0.50
N PRO A 44 3.62 2.72 -0.18
CA PRO A 44 3.10 1.35 -0.32
C PRO A 44 3.24 0.80 -1.72
N ALA A 45 2.89 1.58 -2.75
CA ALA A 45 2.95 1.17 -4.14
C ALA A 45 4.34 0.67 -4.56
N GLU A 46 5.41 1.32 -4.08
CA GLU A 46 6.78 0.88 -4.35
C GLU A 46 7.08 -0.49 -3.74
N LEU A 47 6.62 -0.74 -2.52
CA LEU A 47 6.76 -2.05 -1.86
C LEU A 47 5.87 -3.12 -2.52
N GLU A 48 4.66 -2.76 -2.96
CA GLU A 48 3.74 -3.63 -3.68
C GLU A 48 4.32 -4.05 -5.04
N ASP A 49 4.90 -3.13 -5.79
CA ASP A 49 5.60 -3.40 -7.07
C ASP A 49 6.80 -4.34 -6.86
N ILE A 50 7.56 -4.12 -5.78
CA ILE A 50 8.68 -5.00 -5.42
C ILE A 50 8.18 -6.41 -5.11
N LEU A 51 7.12 -6.54 -4.31
CA LEU A 51 6.56 -7.83 -3.90
C LEU A 51 5.95 -8.59 -5.07
N THR A 52 5.19 -7.90 -5.93
CA THR A 52 4.54 -8.50 -7.12
C THR A 52 5.53 -8.93 -8.19
N SER A 53 6.77 -8.42 -8.17
CA SER A 53 7.85 -8.91 -9.05
C SER A 53 8.33 -10.34 -8.71
N HIS A 54 7.98 -10.88 -7.53
CA HIS A 54 8.34 -12.23 -7.13
C HIS A 54 7.43 -13.28 -7.79
N GLU A 55 8.00 -14.34 -8.35
CA GLU A 55 7.24 -15.34 -9.14
C GLU A 55 6.09 -16.01 -8.38
N ALA A 56 6.23 -16.16 -7.07
CA ALA A 56 5.22 -16.79 -6.22
C ALA A 56 4.05 -15.85 -5.85
N VAL A 57 4.20 -14.55 -6.07
CA VAL A 57 3.19 -13.54 -5.68
C VAL A 57 2.23 -13.31 -6.84
N LEU A 58 0.93 -13.42 -6.53
CA LEU A 58 -0.15 -13.06 -7.45
C LEU A 58 -0.48 -11.57 -7.30
N GLU A 59 -0.74 -11.15 -6.07
CA GLU A 59 -1.10 -9.78 -5.68
C GLU A 59 -0.48 -9.47 -4.31
N ALA A 60 -0.16 -8.21 -4.07
CA ALA A 60 0.30 -7.73 -2.77
C ALA A 60 -0.29 -6.35 -2.47
N VAL A 61 -0.64 -6.12 -1.21
CA VAL A 61 -1.08 -4.83 -0.69
C VAL A 61 -0.29 -4.50 0.56
N VAL A 62 0.22 -3.29 0.68
CA VAL A 62 1.05 -2.84 1.80
C VAL A 62 0.32 -1.73 2.56
N VAL A 63 0.25 -1.88 3.88
CA VAL A 63 -0.39 -0.91 4.77
C VAL A 63 0.51 -0.58 5.96
N GLY A 64 0.40 0.64 6.47
CA GLY A 64 1.06 1.03 7.71
C GLY A 64 0.24 0.56 8.91
N ILE A 65 0.83 -0.28 9.76
CA ILE A 65 0.23 -0.70 11.03
C ILE A 65 0.90 0.05 12.18
N PRO A 66 0.16 0.62 13.16
CA PRO A 66 0.75 1.25 14.32
C PRO A 66 1.76 0.35 15.04
N SER A 67 2.94 0.87 15.34
CA SER A 67 4.02 0.13 15.99
C SER A 67 4.74 0.99 17.02
N LEU A 68 4.94 0.44 18.22
CA LEU A 68 5.71 1.12 19.28
C LEU A 68 7.18 1.35 18.89
N LYS A 69 7.73 0.49 18.03
CA LYS A 69 9.13 0.57 17.61
C LYS A 69 9.33 1.48 16.41
N TYR A 70 8.41 1.40 15.44
CA TYR A 70 8.59 2.02 14.12
C TYR A 70 7.71 3.25 13.88
N GLY A 71 6.81 3.58 14.79
CA GLY A 71 5.72 4.52 14.55
C GLY A 71 4.63 3.84 13.72
N GLU A 72 4.89 3.63 12.44
CA GLU A 72 4.12 2.78 11.54
C GLU A 72 5.02 1.71 10.92
N ALA A 73 4.65 0.44 11.05
CA ALA A 73 5.33 -0.69 10.43
C ALA A 73 4.66 -1.02 9.08
N PRO A 74 5.39 -0.94 7.94
CA PRO A 74 4.90 -1.45 6.67
C PRO A 74 4.60 -2.94 6.79
N THR A 75 3.36 -3.32 6.49
CA THR A 75 2.89 -4.69 6.58
C THR A 75 2.23 -5.09 5.27
N ALA A 76 2.72 -6.16 4.67
CA ALA A 76 2.22 -6.69 3.41
C ALA A 76 1.19 -7.81 3.64
N CYS A 77 0.07 -7.73 2.94
CA CYS A 77 -0.82 -8.86 2.71
C CYS A 77 -0.56 -9.38 1.31
N VAL A 78 -0.25 -10.68 1.18
CA VAL A 78 0.23 -11.27 -0.06
C VAL A 78 -0.66 -12.44 -0.46
N VAL A 79 -1.18 -12.39 -1.69
CA VAL A 79 -1.87 -13.51 -2.32
C VAL A 79 -0.83 -14.33 -3.07
N VAL A 80 -0.66 -15.59 -2.66
CA VAL A 80 0.29 -16.53 -3.28
C VAL A 80 -0.37 -17.26 -4.43
N ARG A 81 0.36 -17.48 -5.52
CA ARG A 81 -0.10 -18.32 -6.64
C ARG A 81 -0.33 -19.76 -6.16
N GLU A 82 -1.39 -20.39 -6.66
CA GLU A 82 -1.78 -21.76 -6.27
C GLU A 82 -0.63 -22.77 -6.42
N SER A 83 0.18 -22.62 -7.47
CA SER A 83 1.34 -23.47 -7.77
C SER A 83 2.49 -23.40 -6.75
N LYS A 84 2.44 -22.46 -5.80
CA LYS A 84 3.53 -22.19 -4.83
C LYS A 84 3.04 -22.20 -3.37
N LYS A 85 1.82 -22.67 -3.08
CA LYS A 85 1.22 -22.66 -1.73
C LYS A 85 2.01 -23.44 -0.67
N GLU A 86 2.73 -24.49 -1.04
CA GLU A 86 3.45 -25.33 -0.07
C GLU A 86 4.72 -24.67 0.51
N ALA A 87 5.19 -23.56 -0.09
CA ALA A 87 6.43 -22.87 0.27
C ALA A 87 6.22 -21.65 1.21
N LEU A 88 5.06 -21.51 1.86
CA LEU A 88 4.68 -20.31 2.63
C LEU A 88 5.73 -19.85 3.66
N GLN A 89 6.37 -20.77 4.38
CA GLN A 89 7.37 -20.42 5.40
C GLN A 89 8.69 -19.92 4.82
N SER A 90 9.13 -20.43 3.66
CA SER A 90 10.35 -19.91 3.01
C SER A 90 10.06 -18.60 2.30
N LEU A 91 8.85 -18.47 1.74
CA LEU A 91 8.40 -17.30 1.00
C LEU A 91 8.42 -16.01 1.84
N GLU A 92 8.02 -16.06 3.11
CA GLU A 92 8.06 -14.86 3.98
C GLU A 92 9.50 -14.31 4.08
N ARG A 93 10.49 -15.19 4.26
CA ARG A 93 11.89 -14.79 4.35
C ARG A 93 12.40 -14.26 3.01
N GLU A 94 12.11 -14.96 1.93
CA GLU A 94 12.50 -14.56 0.57
C GLU A 94 11.95 -13.17 0.21
N LEU A 95 10.69 -12.88 0.54
CA LEU A 95 10.08 -11.57 0.29
C LEU A 95 10.70 -10.47 1.16
N LYS A 96 11.06 -10.77 2.41
CA LYS A 96 11.79 -9.83 3.28
C LYS A 96 13.19 -9.51 2.75
N GLU A 97 13.90 -10.53 2.26
CA GLU A 97 15.21 -10.36 1.63
C GLU A 97 15.11 -9.58 0.32
N LEU A 98 14.06 -9.81 -0.48
CA LEU A 98 13.79 -9.08 -1.71
C LEU A 98 13.60 -7.58 -1.47
N ILE A 99 12.86 -7.21 -0.43
CA ILE A 99 12.68 -5.80 -0.04
C ILE A 99 13.99 -5.21 0.47
N ALA A 100 14.70 -5.93 1.35
CA ALA A 100 15.98 -5.47 1.92
C ALA A 100 17.10 -5.33 0.87
N GLY A 101 16.99 -6.03 -0.26
CA GLY A 101 17.94 -5.90 -1.38
C GLY A 101 17.67 -4.70 -2.30
N ARG A 102 16.52 -4.02 -2.16
CA ARG A 102 16.09 -2.92 -3.04
C ARG A 102 16.00 -1.55 -2.35
N ILE A 103 16.08 -1.51 -1.02
CA ILE A 103 15.93 -0.31 -0.17
C ILE A 103 17.03 -0.31 0.90
#